data_AF-A0A7W7M3Q3-F1
#
_entry.id   AF-A0A7W7M3Q3-F1
#
_cell.length_a   1.000
_cell.length_b   1.000
_cell.length_c   1.000
_cell.angle_alpha   90.00
_cell.angle_beta   90.00
_cell.angle_gamma   90.00
#
_symmetry.space_group_name_H-M   'P 1'
#
loop_
_entity.id
_entity.type
_entity.pdbx_description
1 polymer ?
#
loop_
_entity_poly.entity_id
_entity_poly.type
_entity_poly.pdbx_seq_one_letter_code
_entity_poly.pdbx_strand_id
1 'polypeptide(L)'
;MPAKPAAPVYLPGFQQLVPALLGEPWAADDGLDAEQIDRLLDDSPAAEQLGQRPTLPVALREFYLALGNCGDLLETDHYFWDPDDLEVRDGFLMFLEDAEESVVWGLPVDNLPLPDPIVWRRSTGADAEDGQWSDEGGTFSEFVSDLLAWTFEDPAEDDERSGG
;
A
#
# COMPACT_ATOMS: atom_id res chain seq x y z
N MET A 1 -19.49 -17.80 -20.94
CA MET A 1 -18.02 -17.78 -20.98
C MET A 1 -17.58 -16.97 -19.77
N PRO A 2 -16.71 -17.48 -18.88
CA PRO A 2 -16.12 -16.60 -17.89
C PRO A 2 -15.37 -15.49 -18.64
N ALA A 3 -15.55 -14.24 -18.22
CA ALA A 3 -14.81 -13.13 -18.79
C ALA A 3 -13.31 -13.44 -18.63
N LYS A 4 -12.53 -13.26 -19.69
CA LYS A 4 -11.07 -13.26 -19.58
C LYS A 4 -10.72 -12.19 -18.52
N PRO A 5 -9.91 -12.50 -17.49
CA PRO A 5 -9.49 -11.50 -16.53
C PRO A 5 -8.90 -10.32 -17.30
N ALA A 6 -9.22 -9.09 -16.88
CA ALA A 6 -8.58 -7.91 -17.42
C ALA A 6 -7.05 -8.07 -17.25
N ALA A 7 -6.29 -7.56 -18.22
CA ALA A 7 -4.84 -7.53 -18.07
C ALA A 7 -4.50 -6.67 -16.85
N PRO A 8 -3.51 -7.07 -16.03
CA PRO A 8 -3.13 -6.27 -14.89
C PRO A 8 -2.58 -4.91 -15.35
N VAL A 9 -2.92 -3.86 -14.61
CA VAL A 9 -2.66 -2.47 -15.02
C VAL A 9 -1.44 -1.90 -14.29
N TYR A 10 -1.35 -2.15 -12.98
CA TYR A 10 -0.34 -1.63 -12.06
C TYR A 10 0.73 -2.66 -11.70
N LEU A 11 0.40 -3.95 -11.74
CA LEU A 11 1.28 -5.06 -11.36
C LEU A 11 2.67 -4.97 -11.99
N PRO A 12 2.83 -4.72 -13.32
CA PRO A 12 4.17 -4.64 -13.89
C PRO A 12 4.96 -3.46 -13.34
N GLY A 13 4.31 -2.36 -12.97
CA GLY A 13 4.95 -1.20 -12.34
C GLY A 13 5.49 -1.55 -10.96
N PHE A 14 4.65 -2.15 -10.10
CA PHE A 14 5.07 -2.56 -8.76
C PHE A 14 6.17 -3.64 -8.79
N GLN A 15 6.10 -4.60 -9.70
CA GLN A 15 7.16 -5.59 -9.89
C GLN A 15 8.51 -4.98 -10.28
N GLN A 16 8.51 -3.81 -10.95
CA GLN A 16 9.76 -3.12 -11.30
C GLN A 16 10.38 -2.37 -10.12
N LEU A 17 9.65 -2.17 -9.01
CA LEU A 17 10.22 -1.54 -7.81
C LEU A 17 11.30 -2.40 -7.17
N VAL A 18 11.14 -3.72 -7.15
CA VAL A 18 12.17 -4.64 -6.60
C VAL A 18 13.53 -4.47 -7.30
N PRO A 19 13.67 -4.62 -8.63
CA PRO A 19 14.94 -4.40 -9.31
C PRO A 19 15.40 -2.94 -9.31
N ALA A 20 14.47 -1.97 -9.25
CA ALA A 20 14.84 -0.56 -9.23
C ALA A 20 15.43 -0.12 -7.89
N LEU A 21 14.88 -0.61 -6.77
CA LEU A 21 15.20 -0.14 -5.42
C LEU A 21 16.11 -1.09 -4.65
N LEU A 22 15.99 -2.41 -4.85
CA LEU A 22 16.84 -3.42 -4.19
C LEU A 22 17.99 -3.90 -5.06
N GLY A 23 17.94 -3.64 -6.38
CA GLY A 23 18.94 -4.11 -7.34
C GLY A 23 18.88 -5.61 -7.64
N GLU A 24 17.82 -6.29 -7.19
CA GLU A 24 17.58 -7.73 -7.38
C GLU A 24 16.40 -7.99 -8.32
N PRO A 25 16.40 -9.08 -9.11
CA PRO A 25 15.26 -9.38 -9.97
C PRO A 25 14.04 -9.79 -9.13
N TRP A 26 12.86 -9.24 -9.48
CA TRP A 26 11.60 -9.67 -8.90
C TRP A 26 11.37 -11.18 -9.07
N ALA A 27 10.93 -11.83 -8.00
CA ALA A 27 10.55 -13.23 -7.93
C ALA A 27 9.08 -13.37 -7.50
N ALA A 28 8.45 -14.49 -7.86
CA ALA A 28 7.06 -14.75 -7.49
C ALA A 28 6.83 -14.79 -5.97
N ASP A 29 7.88 -15.10 -5.20
CA ASP A 29 7.85 -15.15 -3.74
C ASP A 29 7.88 -13.74 -3.09
N ASP A 30 8.16 -12.67 -3.86
CA ASP A 30 8.10 -11.28 -3.37
C ASP A 30 6.64 -10.80 -3.23
N GLY A 31 5.70 -11.46 -3.90
CA GLY A 31 4.27 -11.15 -3.85
C GLY A 31 3.45 -12.24 -3.18
N LEU A 32 2.20 -11.90 -2.84
CA LEU A 32 1.20 -12.87 -2.42
C LEU A 32 0.46 -13.45 -3.62
N ASP A 33 -0.03 -14.69 -3.51
CA ASP A 33 -0.95 -15.22 -4.51
C ASP A 33 -2.38 -14.72 -4.31
N ALA A 34 -3.18 -14.75 -5.38
CA ALA A 34 -4.54 -14.23 -5.37
C ALA A 34 -5.48 -14.90 -4.34
N GLU A 35 -5.29 -16.21 -4.08
CA GLU A 35 -6.09 -16.95 -3.11
C GLU A 35 -5.62 -16.69 -1.68
N GLN A 36 -4.32 -16.48 -1.48
CA GLN A 36 -3.75 -16.02 -0.21
C GLN A 36 -4.33 -14.67 0.19
N ILE A 37 -4.28 -13.67 -0.70
CA ILE A 37 -4.86 -12.35 -0.43
C ILE A 37 -6.32 -12.49 -0.02
N ASP A 38 -7.11 -13.24 -0.79
CA ASP A 38 -8.53 -13.45 -0.51
C ASP A 38 -8.79 -14.10 0.87
N ARG A 39 -7.93 -15.04 1.31
CA ARG A 39 -8.03 -15.66 2.64
C ARG A 39 -7.65 -14.69 3.75
N LEU A 40 -6.54 -13.98 3.60
CA LEU A 40 -6.07 -13.01 4.59
C LEU A 40 -7.11 -11.90 4.78
N LEU A 41 -7.71 -11.42 3.68
CA LEU A 41 -8.80 -10.45 3.74
C LEU A 41 -10.08 -10.99 4.40
N ASP A 42 -10.34 -12.30 4.41
CA ASP A 42 -11.49 -12.86 5.13
C ASP A 42 -11.27 -12.84 6.66
N ASP A 43 -10.01 -12.92 7.09
CA ASP A 43 -9.60 -12.97 8.49
C ASP A 43 -9.31 -11.57 9.08
N SER A 44 -9.41 -10.51 8.27
CA SER A 44 -9.04 -9.15 8.69
C SER A 44 -10.06 -8.43 9.59
N PRO A 45 -9.61 -7.51 10.46
CA PRO A 45 -10.50 -6.62 11.20
C PRO A 45 -11.49 -5.87 10.30
N ALA A 46 -11.03 -5.41 9.13
CA ALA A 46 -11.86 -4.75 8.14
C ALA A 46 -13.04 -5.63 7.68
N ALA A 47 -12.85 -6.94 7.53
CA ALA A 47 -13.94 -7.84 7.15
C ALA A 47 -15.04 -7.92 8.21
N GLU A 48 -14.66 -7.97 9.49
CA GLU A 48 -15.61 -7.92 10.60
C GLU A 48 -16.33 -6.56 10.63
N GLN A 49 -15.59 -5.46 10.54
CA GLN A 49 -16.11 -4.10 10.64
C GLN A 49 -17.05 -3.73 9.48
N LEU A 50 -16.77 -4.22 8.27
CA LEU A 50 -17.62 -4.04 7.09
C LEU A 50 -18.75 -5.10 7.00
N GLY A 51 -18.68 -6.17 7.80
CA GLY A 51 -19.60 -7.31 7.77
C GLY A 51 -19.46 -8.19 6.52
N GLN A 52 -18.38 -8.02 5.76
CA GLN A 52 -18.03 -8.75 4.54
C GLN A 52 -16.57 -8.51 4.19
N ARG A 53 -15.96 -9.39 3.39
CA ARG A 53 -14.62 -9.18 2.85
C ARG A 53 -14.50 -7.78 2.20
N PRO A 54 -13.50 -6.97 2.57
CA PRO A 54 -13.26 -5.69 1.90
C PRO A 54 -12.99 -5.92 0.41
N THR A 55 -13.63 -5.09 -0.43
CA THR A 55 -13.26 -5.03 -1.84
C THR A 55 -12.00 -4.19 -1.95
N LEU A 56 -10.89 -4.78 -2.38
CA LEU A 56 -9.68 -3.99 -2.63
C LEU A 56 -9.77 -3.26 -3.98
N PRO A 57 -9.31 -1.99 -4.05
CA PRO A 57 -8.96 -1.35 -5.31
C PRO A 57 -8.01 -2.22 -6.14
N VAL A 58 -8.09 -2.09 -7.47
CA VAL A 58 -7.22 -2.83 -8.39
C VAL A 58 -5.75 -2.56 -8.08
N ALA A 59 -5.38 -1.30 -7.84
CA ALA A 59 -4.01 -0.91 -7.53
C ALA A 59 -3.50 -1.54 -6.23
N LEU A 60 -4.27 -1.47 -5.13
CA LEU A 60 -3.88 -2.09 -3.84
C LEU A 60 -3.79 -3.63 -3.94
N ARG A 61 -4.72 -4.27 -4.66
CA ARG A 61 -4.65 -5.72 -4.88
C ARG A 61 -3.42 -6.12 -5.71
N GLU A 62 -3.11 -5.38 -6.76
CA GLU A 62 -1.94 -5.64 -7.59
C GLU A 62 -0.62 -5.29 -6.89
N PHE A 63 -0.64 -4.36 -5.93
CA PHE A 63 0.47 -4.10 -5.03
C PHE A 63 0.78 -5.32 -4.17
N TYR A 64 -0.21 -5.91 -3.49
CA TYR A 64 0.01 -7.16 -2.73
C TYR A 64 0.47 -8.34 -3.60
N LEU A 65 -0.05 -8.45 -4.83
CA LEU A 65 0.41 -9.46 -5.79
C LEU A 65 1.87 -9.26 -6.23
N ALA A 66 2.39 -8.03 -6.16
CA ALA A 66 3.78 -7.73 -6.51
C ALA A 66 4.71 -7.80 -5.30
N LEU A 67 4.31 -7.22 -4.17
CA LEU A 67 5.20 -6.87 -3.07
C LEU A 67 4.76 -7.40 -1.71
N GLY A 68 3.60 -8.08 -1.62
CA GLY A 68 3.00 -8.48 -0.33
C GLY A 68 3.82 -9.48 0.51
N ASN A 69 4.98 -9.95 0.03
CA ASN A 69 5.95 -10.73 0.79
C ASN A 69 7.37 -10.09 0.76
N CYS A 70 7.49 -8.86 0.24
CA CYS A 70 8.75 -8.15 0.06
C CYS A 70 9.03 -7.25 1.28
N GLY A 71 9.31 -7.86 2.43
CA GLY A 71 9.54 -7.15 3.70
C GLY A 71 10.63 -6.08 3.61
N ASP A 72 11.66 -6.29 2.79
CA ASP A 72 12.72 -5.29 2.55
C ASP A 72 12.15 -3.95 2.05
N LEU A 73 11.10 -3.96 1.21
CA LEU A 73 10.41 -2.74 0.77
C LEU A 73 9.28 -2.32 1.71
N LEU A 74 8.55 -3.29 2.28
CA LEU A 74 7.30 -3.04 3.01
C LEU A 74 7.50 -2.62 4.47
N GLU A 75 8.70 -2.81 5.02
CA GLU A 75 9.01 -2.57 6.44
C GLU A 75 10.19 -1.61 6.64
N THR A 76 10.58 -0.86 5.61
CA THR A 76 11.66 0.15 5.68
C THR A 76 11.05 1.55 5.84
N ASP A 77 11.29 2.19 7.00
CA ASP A 77 10.79 3.51 7.45
C ASP A 77 9.26 3.65 7.55
N HIS A 78 8.51 2.79 6.86
CA HIS A 78 7.07 2.65 6.94
C HIS A 78 6.72 1.17 7.02
N TYR A 79 5.54 0.88 7.55
CA TYR A 79 4.98 -0.45 7.65
C TYR A 79 3.71 -0.52 6.80
N PHE A 80 3.79 -1.22 5.67
CA PHE A 80 2.61 -1.57 4.89
C PHE A 80 1.92 -2.74 5.55
N TRP A 81 0.63 -2.61 5.83
CA TRP A 81 -0.12 -3.64 6.51
C TRP A 81 -0.42 -4.81 5.60
N ASP A 82 -0.29 -6.01 6.15
CA ASP A 82 -0.71 -7.23 5.49
C ASP A 82 -2.24 -7.26 5.31
N PRO A 83 -2.76 -8.02 4.33
CA PRO A 83 -4.20 -8.02 4.06
C PRO A 83 -5.08 -8.48 5.26
N ASP A 84 -4.55 -9.29 6.17
CA ASP A 84 -5.20 -9.72 7.41
C ASP A 84 -5.10 -8.71 8.56
N ASP A 85 -4.22 -7.71 8.46
CA ASP A 85 -4.12 -6.62 9.42
C ASP A 85 -4.90 -5.38 9.01
N LEU A 86 -5.49 -5.36 7.81
CA LEU A 86 -6.29 -4.24 7.34
C LEU A 86 -7.47 -3.95 8.27
N GLU A 87 -7.59 -2.67 8.66
CA GLU A 87 -8.64 -2.17 9.55
C GLU A 87 -9.34 -0.95 8.96
N VAL A 88 -10.64 -0.82 9.23
CA VAL A 88 -11.44 0.37 8.93
C VAL A 88 -11.60 1.25 10.17
N ARG A 89 -11.17 2.51 10.05
CA ARG A 89 -11.37 3.54 11.07
C ARG A 89 -11.87 4.83 10.45
N ASP A 90 -12.86 5.46 11.10
CA ASP A 90 -13.45 6.73 10.68
C ASP A 90 -13.92 6.77 9.20
N GLY A 91 -14.25 5.61 8.63
CA GLY A 91 -14.65 5.48 7.22
C GLY A 91 -13.49 5.31 6.23
N PHE A 92 -12.28 5.03 6.70
CA PHE A 92 -11.08 4.78 5.89
C PHE A 92 -10.53 3.39 6.16
N LEU A 93 -10.21 2.65 5.10
CA LEU A 93 -9.42 1.43 5.16
C LEU A 93 -7.95 1.82 5.29
N MET A 94 -7.36 1.58 6.46
CA MET A 94 -5.96 1.87 6.76
C MET A 94 -5.07 0.78 6.16
N PHE A 95 -3.93 1.15 5.57
CA PHE A 95 -3.03 0.21 4.87
C PHE A 95 -1.53 0.45 5.10
N LEU A 96 -1.17 1.56 5.75
CA LEU A 96 0.22 2.00 5.90
C LEU A 96 0.34 2.87 7.15
N GLU A 97 1.42 2.70 7.88
CA GLU A 97 1.83 3.61 8.95
C GLU A 97 3.33 3.92 8.88
N ASP A 98 3.74 4.99 9.56
CA ASP A 98 5.17 5.32 9.67
C ASP A 98 5.82 4.47 10.76
N ALA A 99 7.14 4.36 10.72
CA ALA A 99 7.87 3.53 11.69
C ALA A 99 7.72 4.00 13.15
N GLU A 100 7.28 5.23 13.37
CA GLU A 100 7.00 5.78 14.70
C GLU A 100 5.54 5.55 15.17
N GLU A 101 4.70 4.89 14.36
CA GLU A 101 3.25 4.69 14.60
C GLU A 101 2.53 6.01 14.92
N SER A 102 3.04 7.12 14.38
CA SER A 102 2.62 8.48 14.67
C SER A 102 1.56 8.97 13.69
N VAL A 103 1.53 8.40 12.47
CA VAL A 103 0.57 8.70 11.41
C VAL A 103 0.22 7.45 10.60
N VAL A 104 -0.99 7.46 10.03
CA VAL A 104 -1.51 6.35 9.24
C VAL A 104 -2.08 6.87 7.93
N TRP A 105 -1.97 6.07 6.88
CA TRP A 105 -2.59 6.33 5.59
C TRP A 105 -3.67 5.30 5.30
N GLY A 106 -4.69 5.77 4.58
CA GLY A 106 -5.86 4.97 4.28
C GLY A 106 -6.59 5.43 3.04
N LEU A 107 -7.55 4.62 2.62
CA LEU A 107 -8.42 4.84 1.48
C LEU A 107 -9.86 5.00 1.98
N PRO A 108 -10.63 6.01 1.52
CA PRO A 108 -12.03 6.13 1.89
C PRO A 108 -12.78 4.86 1.48
N VAL A 109 -13.55 4.26 2.40
CA VAL A 109 -14.29 3.01 2.16
C VAL A 109 -15.24 3.14 0.96
N ASP A 110 -15.89 4.30 0.82
CA ASP A 110 -16.78 4.60 -0.30
C ASP A 110 -16.07 4.63 -1.67
N ASN A 111 -14.74 4.80 -1.67
CA ASN A 111 -13.91 4.85 -2.86
C ASN A 111 -13.21 3.52 -3.20
N LEU A 112 -13.34 2.49 -2.35
CA LEU A 112 -12.77 1.16 -2.61
C LEU A 112 -13.21 0.53 -3.95
N PRO A 113 -14.42 0.79 -4.50
CA PRO A 113 -14.79 0.32 -5.83
C PRO A 113 -14.04 0.99 -6.99
N LEU A 114 -13.33 2.09 -6.75
CA LEU A 114 -12.49 2.72 -7.77
C LEU A 114 -11.23 1.88 -7.99
N PRO A 115 -10.70 1.83 -9.23
CA PRO A 115 -9.50 1.04 -9.51
C PRO A 115 -8.27 1.53 -8.73
N ASP A 116 -8.18 2.83 -8.49
CA ASP A 116 -7.01 3.48 -7.88
C ASP A 116 -7.45 4.78 -7.19
N PRO A 117 -7.95 4.70 -5.94
CA PRO A 117 -8.48 5.84 -5.20
C PRO A 117 -7.37 6.74 -4.66
N ILE A 118 -7.75 7.98 -4.29
CA ILE A 118 -6.84 8.93 -3.63
C ILE A 118 -6.52 8.47 -2.21
N VAL A 119 -5.24 8.60 -1.83
CA VAL A 119 -4.75 8.32 -0.48
C VAL A 119 -5.05 9.47 0.46
N TRP A 120 -5.41 9.12 1.68
CA TRP A 120 -5.63 10.07 2.77
C TRP A 120 -4.70 9.74 3.92
N ARG A 121 -4.22 10.78 4.60
CA ARG A 121 -3.40 10.67 5.81
C ARG A 121 -4.19 11.10 7.03
N ARG A 122 -4.05 10.33 8.10
CA ARG A 122 -4.51 10.67 9.43
C ARG A 122 -3.40 11.39 10.19
N SER A 123 -3.76 12.44 10.91
CA SER A 123 -2.83 13.27 11.71
C SER A 123 -2.25 12.57 12.95
N THR A 124 -2.65 11.33 13.22
CA THR A 124 -2.34 10.53 14.40
C THR A 124 -2.33 9.04 14.05
N GLY A 125 -1.60 8.25 14.84
CA GLY A 125 -1.46 6.79 14.71
C GLY A 125 -2.79 6.02 14.79
N ALA A 126 -2.79 4.74 14.40
CA ALA A 126 -3.98 3.90 14.28
C ALA A 126 -4.77 3.81 15.61
N ASP A 127 -4.05 3.70 16.72
CA ASP A 127 -4.61 3.52 18.06
C ASP A 127 -5.15 4.80 18.70
N ALA A 128 -4.78 5.97 18.18
CA ALA A 128 -5.17 7.25 18.78
C ALA A 128 -6.69 7.48 18.65
N GLU A 129 -7.36 7.82 19.76
CA GLU A 129 -8.81 8.07 19.81
C GLU A 129 -9.28 9.05 18.73
N ASP A 130 -8.59 10.20 18.63
CA ASP A 130 -8.89 11.27 17.69
C ASP A 130 -7.83 11.41 16.60
N GLY A 131 -8.24 11.92 15.42
CA GLY A 131 -7.36 12.23 14.29
C GLY A 131 -8.11 12.94 13.18
N GLN A 132 -7.41 13.81 12.44
CA GLN A 132 -7.95 14.46 11.25
C GLN A 132 -7.42 13.79 10.00
N TRP A 133 -8.31 13.55 9.04
CA TRP A 133 -7.97 13.01 7.74
C TRP A 133 -7.81 14.13 6.71
N SER A 134 -6.72 14.09 5.95
CA SER A 134 -6.45 14.99 4.83
C SER A 134 -5.98 14.23 3.59
N ASP A 135 -6.39 14.71 2.43
CA ASP A 135 -6.00 14.20 1.11
C ASP A 135 -4.51 14.41 0.85
N GLU A 136 -3.79 13.37 0.41
CA GLU A 136 -2.35 13.42 0.05
C GLU A 136 -2.10 13.92 -1.38
N GLY A 137 -3.16 14.15 -2.17
CA GLY A 137 -3.07 14.68 -3.54
C GLY A 137 -2.68 13.66 -4.60
N GLY A 138 -2.44 12.40 -4.23
CA GLY A 138 -2.04 11.31 -5.12
C GLY A 138 -2.94 10.08 -5.03
N THR A 139 -3.09 9.37 -6.14
CA THR A 139 -3.72 8.04 -6.14
C THR A 139 -2.85 7.04 -5.37
N PHE A 140 -3.42 5.90 -4.96
CA PHE A 140 -2.67 4.86 -4.27
C PHE A 140 -1.41 4.46 -5.05
N SER A 141 -1.53 4.19 -6.35
CA SER A 141 -0.37 3.75 -7.13
C SER A 141 0.74 4.80 -7.25
N GLU A 142 0.38 6.07 -7.41
CA GLU A 142 1.33 7.20 -7.44
C GLU A 142 1.99 7.37 -6.08
N PHE A 143 1.19 7.49 -5.02
CA PHE A 143 1.65 7.74 -3.66
C PHE A 143 2.65 6.67 -3.17
N VAL A 144 2.33 5.38 -3.31
CA VAL A 144 3.22 4.32 -2.81
C VAL A 144 4.50 4.19 -3.64
N SER A 145 4.43 4.46 -4.94
CA SER A 145 5.62 4.41 -5.80
C SER A 145 6.58 5.56 -5.46
N ASP A 146 6.05 6.77 -5.26
CA ASP A 146 6.83 7.94 -4.86
C ASP A 146 7.40 7.77 -3.44
N LEU A 147 6.61 7.22 -2.51
CA LEU A 147 7.04 6.93 -1.15
C LEU A 147 8.23 5.96 -1.15
N LEU A 148 8.09 4.81 -1.83
CA LEU A 148 9.15 3.80 -1.89
C LEU A 148 10.38 4.33 -2.64
N ALA A 149 10.20 5.11 -3.71
CA ALA A 149 11.33 5.74 -4.39
C ALA A 149 12.09 6.66 -3.43
N TRP A 150 11.39 7.53 -2.70
CA TRP A 150 11.99 8.45 -1.74
C TRP A 150 12.69 7.74 -0.57
N THR A 151 12.09 6.68 -0.02
CA THR A 151 12.68 5.89 1.08
C THR A 151 14.01 5.23 0.68
N PHE A 152 14.16 4.84 -0.59
CA PHE A 152 15.33 4.12 -1.09
C PHE A 152 16.29 4.99 -1.92
N GLU A 153 16.00 6.28 -2.09
CA GLU A 153 16.93 7.24 -2.68
C GLU A 153 18.16 7.42 -1.76
N ASP A 154 19.37 7.22 -2.29
CA ASP A 154 20.61 7.40 -1.54
C ASP A 154 20.83 8.90 -1.25
N PRO A 155 20.99 9.33 0.02
CA PRO A 155 21.28 10.73 0.35
C PRO A 155 22.59 11.26 -0.26
N ALA A 156 23.41 10.41 -0.89
CA ALA A 156 24.66 10.80 -1.55
C ALA A 156 24.48 11.72 -2.78
N GLU A 157 23.29 11.88 -3.37
CA GLU A 157 23.09 12.75 -4.54
C GLU A 157 22.85 14.25 -4.21
N ASP A 158 22.62 14.60 -2.95
CA ASP A 158 22.34 16.00 -2.54
C ASP A 158 23.60 16.84 -2.21
N ASP A 159 24.77 16.21 -2.01
CA ASP A 159 25.99 16.92 -1.60
C ASP A 159 26.76 17.58 -2.77
N GLU A 160 26.39 17.30 -4.04
CA GLU A 160 27.03 17.91 -5.22
C GLU A 160 26.38 19.22 -5.71
N ARG A 161 25.28 19.69 -5.11
CA ARG A 161 24.59 20.93 -5.55
C ARG A 161 24.85 22.19 -4.72
N SER A 162 25.70 22.13 -3.69
CA SER A 162 26.07 23.30 -2.88
C SER A 162 27.52 23.78 -3.03
N GLY A 163 28.26 23.27 -4.03
CA GLY A 163 29.62 23.71 -4.36
C GLY A 163 29.72 24.47 -5.67
N GLY A 164 29.20 25.70 -5.74
CA GLY A 164 29.33 26.61 -6.89
C GLY A 164 29.43 28.08 -6.50
#